data_AF-A0A357C5B8-F1
#
_entry.id   AF-A0A357C5B8-F1
#
_cell.length_a   1.000
_cell.length_b   1.000
_cell.length_c   1.000
_cell.angle_alpha   90.00
_cell.angle_beta   90.00
_cell.angle_gamma   90.00
#
_symmetry.space_group_name_H-M   'P 1'
#
loop_
_entity.id
_entity.type
_entity.pdbx_description
1 polymer ?
#
loop_
_entity_poly.entity_id
_entity_poly.type
_entity_poly.pdbx_seq_one_letter_code
_entity_poly.pdbx_strand_id
1 'polypeptide(L)'
;MKILQRMHFHRFFFYCLTVVIVSLPIESAPALTVENKLYSIILEFDNSYGMTNFDDLLREEGFRTAYKKGGNNVPRALAATALVHSFIYSCKENNKRHLEKAIYLVKGLLDRYPLWTSSLLKPDISFNLAPTTAYNIGLASWLIWDEMDASLKAAVKEMLVKESDYSLLREPASGFLKDTKADENAVVPPLLVLSALLFPDEANAQKWEEHGHCYAYHSITTGKDSSFCSLKTITAHDDFTMDNHGFGPHPLYMAAPLVLFADAALVYMASGKAVPYELKHNVLPLWKRIKDFVDGDFRWTTKNSWDPTGLSREVSAVTFVSVVLGIDSEFELKLIDHKFNNQNNIIEKEVGKVKKLADYDESFFNNAIVAKRYVVSILLHKPEYLIKPPLSMK
;
A
#
# COMPACT_ATOMS: atom_id res chain seq x y z
N MET A 1 6.08 105.57 13.99
CA MET A 1 6.63 106.36 12.86
C MET A 1 7.59 105.47 12.09
N LYS A 2 7.21 104.99 10.89
CA LYS A 2 8.04 104.25 9.88
C LYS A 2 8.66 102.90 10.35
N ILE A 3 8.91 101.84 9.58
CA ILE A 3 8.72 101.39 8.19
C ILE A 3 9.03 99.85 8.20
N LEU A 4 8.35 99.09 7.32
CA LEU A 4 8.65 97.80 6.64
C LEU A 4 9.77 96.86 7.19
N GLN A 5 9.66 95.51 7.12
CA GLN A 5 9.63 94.74 5.86
C GLN A 5 9.21 93.25 6.04
N ARG A 6 8.60 92.73 4.97
CA ARG A 6 8.00 91.41 4.70
C ARG A 6 8.96 90.21 4.73
N MET A 7 8.44 89.04 5.13
CA MET A 7 8.74 87.74 4.50
C MET A 7 7.44 86.94 4.33
N HIS A 8 7.18 86.46 3.11
CA HIS A 8 6.03 85.66 2.73
C HIS A 8 6.31 84.16 2.94
N PHE A 9 5.42 83.47 3.65
CA PHE A 9 5.34 82.00 3.67
C PHE A 9 4.41 81.52 2.54
N HIS A 10 4.87 80.57 1.72
CA HIS A 10 4.03 79.80 0.79
C HIS A 10 3.42 78.60 1.53
N ARG A 11 2.10 78.40 1.39
CA ARG A 11 1.36 77.24 1.90
C ARG A 11 1.56 76.05 0.95
N PHE A 12 2.02 74.93 1.48
CA PHE A 12 1.99 73.62 0.82
C PHE A 12 0.55 73.07 0.81
N PHE A 13 0.07 72.65 -0.36
CA PHE A 13 -1.16 71.87 -0.53
C PHE A 13 -0.87 70.39 -0.27
N PHE A 14 -1.61 69.76 0.66
CA PHE A 14 -1.67 68.31 0.80
C PHE A 14 -2.64 67.74 -0.24
N TYR A 15 -2.16 66.92 -1.17
CA TYR A 15 -2.99 66.03 -1.98
C TYR A 15 -3.26 64.74 -1.20
N CYS A 16 -4.51 64.49 -0.84
CA CYS A 16 -4.97 63.17 -0.39
C CYS A 16 -4.95 62.21 -1.57
N LEU A 17 -4.00 61.27 -1.59
CA LEU A 17 -3.97 60.16 -2.54
C LEU A 17 -4.89 59.05 -2.00
N THR A 18 -6.10 58.94 -2.54
CA THR A 18 -6.97 57.79 -2.30
C THR A 18 -6.42 56.60 -3.09
N VAL A 19 -5.71 55.70 -2.42
CA VAL A 19 -5.30 54.42 -3.03
C VAL A 19 -6.55 53.55 -3.17
N VAL A 20 -7.08 53.46 -4.38
CA VAL A 20 -8.05 52.43 -4.75
C VAL A 20 -7.28 51.12 -4.80
N ILE A 21 -7.43 50.27 -3.78
CA ILE A 21 -6.98 48.88 -3.84
C ILE A 21 -7.91 48.18 -4.81
N VAL A 22 -7.46 48.03 -6.06
CA VAL A 22 -8.09 47.12 -7.01
C VAL A 22 -7.77 45.71 -6.50
N SER A 23 -8.74 45.08 -5.84
CA SER A 23 -8.67 43.66 -5.50
C SER A 23 -8.60 42.88 -6.81
N LEU A 24 -7.39 42.51 -7.23
CA LEU A 24 -7.21 41.51 -8.27
C LEU A 24 -7.91 40.23 -7.80
N PRO A 25 -8.63 39.51 -8.67
CA PRO A 25 -9.17 38.22 -8.32
C PRO A 25 -8.01 37.34 -7.83
N ILE A 26 -8.13 36.86 -6.60
CA ILE A 26 -7.22 35.86 -6.06
C ILE A 26 -7.40 34.65 -6.97
N GLU A 27 -6.42 34.39 -7.85
CA GLU A 27 -6.36 33.13 -8.57
C GLU A 27 -6.41 32.03 -7.51
N SER A 28 -7.48 31.23 -7.53
CA SER A 28 -7.62 30.09 -6.64
C SER A 28 -6.37 29.21 -6.81
N ALA A 29 -5.69 28.90 -5.71
CA ALA A 29 -4.55 28.00 -5.73
C ALA A 29 -4.90 26.75 -6.56
N PRO A 30 -4.00 26.28 -7.45
CA PRO A 30 -4.29 25.14 -8.32
C PRO A 30 -4.70 23.93 -7.46
N ALA A 31 -5.75 23.23 -7.90
CA ALA A 31 -6.23 22.05 -7.21
C ALA A 31 -5.10 21.01 -7.08
N LEU A 32 -4.93 20.45 -5.88
CA LEU A 32 -3.96 19.39 -5.65
C LEU A 32 -4.27 18.18 -6.55
N THR A 33 -3.25 17.64 -7.20
CA THR A 33 -3.35 16.40 -7.96
C THR A 33 -3.65 15.21 -7.03
N VAL A 34 -4.12 14.11 -7.59
CA VAL A 34 -4.41 12.86 -6.85
C VAL A 34 -3.19 12.40 -6.06
N GLU A 35 -2.04 12.41 -6.71
CA GLU A 35 -0.77 11.97 -6.13
C GLU A 35 -0.34 12.86 -4.97
N ASN A 36 -0.57 14.18 -5.06
CA ASN A 36 -0.26 15.10 -3.97
C ASN A 36 -1.19 14.90 -2.77
N LYS A 37 -2.48 14.60 -3.00
CA LYS A 37 -3.44 14.28 -1.93
C LYS A 37 -3.06 12.97 -1.24
N LEU A 38 -2.79 11.91 -2.01
CA LEU A 38 -2.32 10.63 -1.49
C LEU A 38 -1.00 10.79 -0.71
N TYR A 39 -0.06 11.59 -1.22
CA TYR A 39 1.22 11.85 -0.54
C TYR A 39 1.02 12.55 0.81
N SER A 40 0.13 13.55 0.87
CA SER A 40 -0.22 14.20 2.14
C SER A 40 -0.76 13.22 3.18
N ILE A 41 -1.60 12.28 2.76
CA ILE A 41 -2.13 11.23 3.64
C ILE A 41 -0.99 10.31 4.14
N ILE A 42 -0.03 9.95 3.27
CA ILE A 42 1.14 9.17 3.67
C ILE A 42 1.97 9.91 4.73
N LEU A 43 2.18 11.22 4.56
CA LEU A 43 2.90 12.03 5.54
C LEU A 43 2.16 12.10 6.89
N GLU A 44 0.83 12.11 6.89
CA GLU A 44 0.05 12.06 8.12
C GLU A 44 0.26 10.72 8.86
N PHE A 45 0.25 9.61 8.13
CA PHE A 45 0.61 8.32 8.70
C PHE A 45 2.06 8.29 9.21
N ASP A 46 3.03 8.79 8.44
CA ASP A 46 4.44 8.88 8.85
C ASP A 46 4.63 9.78 10.07
N ASN A 47 3.91 10.90 10.18
CA ASN A 47 3.93 11.71 11.40
C ASN A 47 3.38 10.94 12.61
N SER A 48 2.39 10.07 12.40
CA SER A 48 1.78 9.28 13.47
C SER A 48 2.65 8.10 13.91
N TYR A 49 3.13 7.24 13.00
CA TYR A 49 3.97 6.09 13.38
C TYR A 49 5.48 6.39 13.31
N GLY A 50 5.96 7.31 12.47
CA GLY A 50 7.37 7.70 12.37
C GLY A 50 7.86 8.51 13.56
N MET A 51 6.95 9.10 14.35
CA MET A 51 7.24 9.60 15.69
C MET A 51 7.20 8.52 16.79
N THR A 52 6.74 7.30 16.49
CA THR A 52 6.81 6.23 17.48
C THR A 52 8.23 5.73 17.64
N ASN A 53 8.60 5.51 18.89
CA ASN A 53 9.88 4.93 19.22
C ASN A 53 9.92 3.42 18.98
N PHE A 54 9.18 2.92 17.98
CA PHE A 54 9.04 1.49 17.74
C PHE A 54 10.39 0.84 17.42
N ASP A 55 11.31 1.58 16.79
CA ASP A 55 12.68 1.09 16.60
C ASP A 55 13.43 0.93 17.91
N ASP A 56 13.42 1.96 18.76
CA ASP A 56 14.08 1.89 20.06
C ASP A 56 13.44 0.81 20.91
N LEU A 57 12.11 0.65 20.87
CA LEU A 57 11.42 -0.44 21.57
C LEU A 57 11.76 -1.82 20.99
N LEU A 58 11.93 -1.94 19.67
CA LEU A 58 12.44 -3.18 19.07
C LEU A 58 13.90 -3.44 19.43
N ARG A 59 14.72 -2.40 19.60
CA ARG A 59 16.10 -2.47 20.07
C ARG A 59 16.19 -2.83 21.56
N GLU A 60 15.31 -2.26 22.39
CA GLU A 60 15.28 -2.40 23.85
C GLU A 60 14.60 -3.70 24.29
N GLU A 61 13.37 -3.95 23.84
CA GLU A 61 12.56 -5.09 24.28
C GLU A 61 12.74 -6.33 23.38
N GLY A 62 13.32 -6.15 22.19
CA GLY A 62 13.62 -7.22 21.24
C GLY A 62 12.40 -7.69 20.43
N PHE A 63 12.67 -8.08 19.17
CA PHE A 63 11.68 -8.63 18.23
C PHE A 63 10.84 -9.79 18.79
N ARG A 64 11.43 -10.65 19.65
CA ARG A 64 10.73 -11.79 20.26
C ARG A 64 9.56 -11.35 21.13
N THR A 65 9.69 -10.21 21.82
CA THR A 65 8.65 -9.67 22.69
C THR A 65 7.51 -9.07 21.86
N ALA A 66 7.83 -8.37 20.77
CA ALA A 66 6.83 -7.85 19.84
C ALA A 66 6.03 -8.98 19.20
N TYR A 67 6.70 -10.02 18.69
CA TYR A 67 6.05 -11.18 18.06
C TYR A 67 5.11 -11.91 19.01
N LYS A 68 5.49 -12.12 20.28
CA LYS A 68 4.60 -12.75 21.28
C LYS A 68 3.28 -12.00 21.48
N LYS A 69 3.24 -10.69 21.20
CA LYS A 69 2.07 -9.82 21.45
C LYS A 69 1.25 -9.57 20.19
N GLY A 70 1.90 -9.17 19.09
CA GLY A 70 1.24 -8.85 17.83
C GLY A 70 1.15 -10.02 16.85
N GLY A 71 1.71 -11.19 17.22
CA GLY A 71 1.73 -12.38 16.38
C GLY A 71 2.33 -12.11 15.00
N ASN A 72 1.65 -12.64 14.00
CA ASN A 72 2.09 -12.59 12.61
C ASN A 72 1.90 -11.20 11.95
N ASN A 73 1.17 -10.27 12.58
CA ASN A 73 0.98 -8.92 12.04
C ASN A 73 2.22 -8.03 12.23
N VAL A 74 3.08 -8.35 13.21
CA VAL A 74 4.31 -7.58 13.48
C VAL A 74 5.26 -7.53 12.29
N PRO A 75 5.73 -8.66 11.72
CA PRO A 75 6.65 -8.61 10.58
C PRO A 75 6.01 -7.97 9.34
N ARG A 76 4.70 -8.19 9.11
CA ARG A 76 3.96 -7.59 7.99
C ARG A 76 3.92 -6.06 8.10
N ALA A 77 3.61 -5.55 9.29
CA ALA A 77 3.57 -4.12 9.55
C ALA A 77 4.97 -3.50 9.43
N LEU A 78 6.01 -4.14 9.95
CA LEU A 78 7.39 -3.68 9.81
C LEU A 78 7.84 -3.62 8.35
N ALA A 79 7.49 -4.62 7.55
CA ALA A 79 7.77 -4.61 6.11
C ALA A 79 6.99 -3.50 5.40
N ALA A 80 5.74 -3.24 5.80
CA ALA A 80 4.96 -2.11 5.29
C ALA A 80 5.57 -0.76 5.68
N THR A 81 6.05 -0.61 6.91
CA THR A 81 6.77 0.59 7.37
C THR A 81 8.07 0.79 6.58
N ALA A 82 8.84 -0.28 6.34
CA ALA A 82 10.04 -0.20 5.50
C ALA A 82 9.70 0.31 4.09
N LEU A 83 8.61 -0.17 3.50
CA LEU A 83 8.11 0.28 2.19
C LEU A 83 7.73 1.77 2.20
N VAL A 84 7.03 2.25 3.22
CA VAL A 84 6.65 3.67 3.28
C VAL A 84 7.88 4.58 3.42
N HIS A 85 8.83 4.24 4.29
CA HIS A 85 10.07 5.03 4.40
C HIS A 85 10.90 4.98 3.11
N SER A 86 10.97 3.82 2.45
CA SER A 86 11.64 3.68 1.15
C SER A 86 11.02 4.61 0.09
N PHE A 87 9.69 4.67 0.06
CA PHE A 87 8.94 5.53 -0.86
C PHE A 87 9.12 7.03 -0.57
N ILE A 88 9.04 7.46 0.69
CA ILE A 88 9.25 8.87 1.07
C ILE A 88 10.68 9.31 0.67
N TYR A 89 11.67 8.46 0.94
CA TYR A 89 13.04 8.71 0.52
C TYR A 89 13.15 8.87 -1.00
N SER A 90 12.64 7.91 -1.78
CA SER A 90 12.82 7.88 -3.23
C SER A 90 12.06 8.97 -3.98
N CYS A 91 10.87 9.35 -3.50
CA CYS A 91 9.98 10.18 -4.30
C CYS A 91 10.21 11.68 -4.15
N LYS A 92 10.55 12.20 -2.95
CA LYS A 92 10.45 13.65 -2.72
C LYS A 92 11.43 14.29 -1.76
N GLU A 93 12.19 13.53 -0.97
CA GLU A 93 12.93 14.15 0.13
C GLU A 93 14.43 13.85 0.18
N ASN A 94 14.91 12.76 -0.45
CA ASN A 94 16.31 12.28 -0.28
C ASN A 94 16.77 12.33 1.19
N ASN A 95 15.80 12.14 2.09
CA ASN A 95 15.97 12.36 3.52
C ASN A 95 16.64 11.13 4.10
N LYS A 96 17.92 11.28 4.46
CA LYS A 96 18.77 10.19 4.96
C LYS A 96 18.14 9.44 6.13
N ARG A 97 17.33 10.10 6.97
CA ARG A 97 16.61 9.46 8.06
C ARG A 97 15.66 8.36 7.57
N HIS A 98 14.92 8.59 6.49
CA HIS A 98 14.01 7.60 5.92
C HIS A 98 14.78 6.45 5.28
N LEU A 99 15.89 6.72 4.60
CA LEU A 99 16.76 5.69 4.05
C LEU A 99 17.35 4.79 5.14
N GLU A 100 17.96 5.38 6.17
CA GLU A 100 18.56 4.64 7.29
C GLU A 100 17.54 3.74 7.99
N LYS A 101 16.34 4.28 8.21
CA LYS A 101 15.19 3.56 8.77
C LYS A 101 14.74 2.40 7.88
N ALA A 102 14.59 2.63 6.57
CA ALA A 102 14.21 1.58 5.63
C ALA A 102 15.24 0.44 5.59
N ILE A 103 16.54 0.78 5.49
CA ILE A 103 17.65 -0.20 5.51
C ILE A 103 17.65 -0.98 6.83
N TYR A 104 17.51 -0.30 7.96
CA TYR A 104 17.47 -0.93 9.29
C TYR A 104 16.35 -1.97 9.38
N LEU A 105 15.14 -1.62 8.92
CA LEU A 105 13.98 -2.50 8.97
C LEU A 105 14.12 -3.69 8.01
N VAL A 106 14.54 -3.46 6.76
CA VAL A 106 14.80 -4.54 5.78
C VAL A 106 15.84 -5.51 6.33
N LYS A 107 16.98 -5.01 6.80
CA LYS A 107 18.05 -5.83 7.37
C LYS A 107 17.58 -6.61 8.60
N GLY A 108 16.92 -5.95 9.54
CA GLY A 108 16.42 -6.59 10.75
C GLY A 108 15.40 -7.70 10.48
N LEU A 109 14.54 -7.52 9.47
CA LEU A 109 13.60 -8.55 9.03
C LEU A 109 14.32 -9.75 8.40
N LEU A 110 15.32 -9.52 7.53
CA LEU A 110 16.09 -10.58 6.87
C LEU A 110 16.97 -11.37 7.85
N ASP A 111 17.68 -10.68 8.75
CA ASP A 111 18.53 -11.32 9.76
C ASP A 111 17.72 -12.24 10.69
N ARG A 112 16.44 -11.90 10.91
CA ARG A 112 15.58 -12.63 11.83
C ARG A 112 14.74 -13.71 11.17
N TYR A 113 14.35 -13.51 9.92
CA TYR A 113 13.45 -14.38 9.17
C TYR A 113 14.00 -14.61 7.76
N PRO A 114 15.08 -15.41 7.62
CA PRO A 114 15.67 -15.69 6.32
C PRO A 114 14.78 -16.56 5.43
N LEU A 115 13.74 -17.19 5.99
CA LEU A 115 12.75 -18.00 5.27
C LEU A 115 11.42 -18.00 6.03
N TRP A 116 10.52 -17.09 5.70
CA TRP A 116 9.21 -16.86 6.31
C TRP A 116 8.28 -18.07 6.23
N THR A 117 8.36 -18.85 5.16
CA THR A 117 7.52 -20.03 4.94
C THR A 117 7.98 -21.29 5.68
N SER A 118 9.23 -21.36 6.15
CA SER A 118 9.76 -22.55 6.85
C SER A 118 10.41 -22.30 8.22
N SER A 119 10.75 -21.04 8.55
CA SER A 119 11.45 -20.69 9.80
C SER A 119 10.57 -20.72 11.05
N LEU A 120 9.28 -21.01 10.90
CA LEU A 120 8.36 -21.10 12.02
C LEU A 120 7.92 -22.55 12.20
N LEU A 121 8.57 -23.16 13.19
CA LEU A 121 8.17 -24.43 13.78
C LEU A 121 6.66 -24.48 13.99
N LYS A 122 6.12 -25.68 13.85
CA LYS A 122 4.69 -25.90 13.93
C LYS A 122 4.08 -25.26 15.20
N PRO A 123 2.94 -24.57 15.08
CA PRO A 123 2.28 -24.20 13.84
C PRO A 123 2.24 -22.67 13.65
N ASP A 124 2.08 -22.24 12.40
CA ASP A 124 1.31 -21.03 12.04
C ASP A 124 2.00 -19.66 12.03
N ILE A 125 2.90 -19.41 11.06
CA ILE A 125 2.59 -18.25 10.20
C ILE A 125 1.51 -18.72 9.23
N SER A 126 0.37 -18.03 9.26
CA SER A 126 -0.67 -18.21 8.25
C SER A 126 -0.06 -17.99 6.86
N PHE A 127 -0.36 -18.90 5.94
CA PHE A 127 -0.04 -18.81 4.52
C PHE A 127 -0.20 -17.41 3.94
N ASN A 128 -1.19 -16.65 4.42
CA ASN A 128 -1.58 -15.36 3.88
C ASN A 128 -0.53 -14.25 4.16
N LEU A 129 0.42 -14.49 5.07
CA LEU A 129 1.29 -13.44 5.62
C LEU A 129 2.72 -13.48 5.10
N ALA A 130 3.26 -14.66 4.77
CA ALA A 130 4.63 -14.76 4.27
C ALA A 130 4.80 -14.12 2.87
N PRO A 131 3.96 -14.43 1.85
CA PRO A 131 4.08 -13.81 0.54
C PRO A 131 3.91 -12.28 0.56
N THR A 132 2.94 -11.78 1.35
CA THR A 132 2.70 -10.34 1.47
C THR A 132 3.84 -9.61 2.17
N THR A 133 4.46 -10.22 3.18
CA THR A 133 5.62 -9.66 3.87
C THR A 133 6.85 -9.66 2.97
N ALA A 134 7.12 -10.78 2.28
CA ALA A 134 8.23 -10.90 1.33
C ALA A 134 8.10 -9.89 0.17
N TYR A 135 6.90 -9.75 -0.40
CA TYR A 135 6.59 -8.72 -1.39
C TYR A 135 6.88 -7.30 -0.87
N ASN A 136 6.44 -6.96 0.35
CA ASN A 136 6.69 -5.64 0.93
C ASN A 136 8.19 -5.35 1.08
N ILE A 137 8.96 -6.34 1.56
CA ILE A 137 10.42 -6.21 1.69
C ILE A 137 11.05 -6.03 0.30
N GLY A 138 10.63 -6.82 -0.68
CA GLY A 138 11.14 -6.73 -2.05
C GLY A 138 10.84 -5.39 -2.71
N LEU A 139 9.61 -4.89 -2.60
CA LEU A 139 9.22 -3.59 -3.16
C LEU A 139 9.92 -2.43 -2.44
N ALA A 140 10.04 -2.49 -1.10
CA ALA A 140 10.81 -1.52 -0.33
C ALA A 140 12.26 -1.47 -0.83
N SER A 141 12.89 -2.64 -0.95
CA SER A 141 14.27 -2.78 -1.42
C SER A 141 14.44 -2.27 -2.85
N TRP A 142 13.45 -2.48 -3.72
CA TRP A 142 13.48 -1.97 -5.09
C TRP A 142 13.53 -0.43 -5.14
N LEU A 143 12.73 0.24 -4.30
CA LEU A 143 12.70 1.72 -4.23
C LEU A 143 14.04 2.34 -3.80
N ILE A 144 14.84 1.61 -3.02
CA ILE A 144 16.13 2.09 -2.49
C ILE A 144 17.31 1.25 -2.98
N TRP A 145 17.13 0.50 -4.08
CA TRP A 145 18.09 -0.53 -4.48
C TRP A 145 19.50 0.03 -4.64
N ASP A 146 19.64 1.19 -5.27
CA ASP A 146 20.96 1.79 -5.53
C ASP A 146 21.70 2.23 -4.27
N GLU A 147 20.99 2.44 -3.15
CA GLU A 147 21.55 2.84 -1.87
C GLU A 147 21.98 1.65 -0.99
N MET A 148 21.57 0.43 -1.36
CA MET A 148 21.87 -0.77 -0.58
C MET A 148 23.26 -1.33 -0.90
N ASP A 149 23.96 -1.79 0.14
CA ASP A 149 25.21 -2.52 -0.03
C ASP A 149 25.00 -3.88 -0.71
N ALA A 150 26.08 -4.42 -1.28
CA ALA A 150 26.03 -5.68 -2.04
C ALA A 150 25.57 -6.88 -1.20
N SER A 151 25.89 -6.90 0.10
CA SER A 151 25.49 -7.98 0.99
C SER A 151 23.98 -7.97 1.23
N LEU A 152 23.39 -6.79 1.44
CA LEU A 152 21.97 -6.63 1.66
C LEU A 152 21.16 -6.92 0.38
N LYS A 153 21.65 -6.46 -0.78
CA LYS A 153 21.09 -6.82 -2.10
C LYS A 153 21.04 -8.34 -2.30
N ALA A 154 22.14 -9.03 -1.99
CA ALA A 154 22.21 -10.49 -2.08
C ALA A 154 21.22 -11.17 -1.13
N ALA A 155 21.10 -10.69 0.11
CA ALA A 155 20.17 -11.25 1.10
C ALA A 155 18.69 -11.07 0.70
N VAL A 156 18.31 -9.90 0.15
CA VAL A 156 16.96 -9.66 -0.39
C VAL A 156 16.67 -10.62 -1.54
N LYS A 157 17.60 -10.73 -2.49
CA LYS A 157 17.47 -11.65 -3.62
C LYS A 157 17.28 -13.08 -3.13
N GLU A 158 18.14 -13.56 -2.25
CA GLU A 158 18.06 -14.92 -1.70
C GLU A 158 16.71 -15.19 -1.02
N MET A 159 16.20 -14.24 -0.24
CA MET A 159 14.88 -14.37 0.40
C MET A 159 13.76 -14.48 -0.64
N LEU A 160 13.72 -13.59 -1.63
CA LEU A 160 12.68 -13.58 -2.67
C LEU A 160 12.69 -14.87 -3.51
N VAL A 161 13.88 -15.36 -3.87
CA VAL A 161 14.05 -16.63 -4.60
C VAL A 161 13.50 -17.80 -3.78
N LYS A 162 13.89 -17.92 -2.51
CA LYS A 162 13.44 -19.03 -1.66
C LYS A 162 11.94 -19.02 -1.41
N GLU A 163 11.35 -17.85 -1.15
CA GLU A 163 9.89 -17.74 -0.94
C GLU A 163 9.10 -18.03 -2.22
N SER A 164 9.63 -17.62 -3.37
CA SER A 164 9.00 -17.90 -4.66
C SER A 164 9.09 -19.38 -5.03
N ASP A 165 10.24 -20.01 -4.81
CA ASP A 165 10.42 -21.45 -4.99
C ASP A 165 9.54 -22.28 -4.05
N TYR A 166 9.38 -21.86 -2.81
CA TYR A 166 8.46 -22.51 -1.89
C TYR A 166 7.00 -22.41 -2.37
N SER A 167 6.62 -21.27 -2.95
CA SER A 167 5.27 -21.05 -3.47
C SER A 167 4.96 -21.97 -4.65
N LEU A 168 5.96 -22.37 -5.46
CA LEU A 168 5.80 -23.35 -6.55
C LEU A 168 5.41 -24.76 -6.08
N LEU A 169 5.58 -25.08 -4.80
CA LEU A 169 5.26 -26.40 -4.25
C LEU A 169 3.76 -26.57 -3.94
N ARG A 170 2.94 -25.58 -4.31
CA ARG A 170 1.56 -25.46 -3.87
C ARG A 170 0.65 -25.10 -5.04
N GLU A 171 -0.64 -25.30 -4.85
CA GLU A 171 -1.65 -24.98 -5.85
C GLU A 171 -2.69 -24.01 -5.27
N PRO A 172 -3.37 -23.23 -6.12
CA PRO A 172 -4.55 -22.47 -5.73
C PRO A 172 -5.61 -23.34 -5.06
N ALA A 173 -6.21 -22.85 -3.99
CA ALA A 173 -7.22 -23.55 -3.23
C ALA A 173 -8.64 -23.19 -3.70
N SER A 174 -9.59 -24.11 -3.50
CA SER A 174 -11.02 -23.88 -3.70
C SER A 174 -11.73 -23.78 -2.35
N GLY A 175 -12.70 -22.88 -2.24
CA GLY A 175 -13.55 -22.69 -1.07
C GLY A 175 -14.30 -21.37 -1.19
N PHE A 176 -15.61 -21.38 -0.95
CA PHE A 176 -16.48 -20.20 -1.10
C PHE A 176 -17.63 -20.16 -0.09
N LEU A 177 -18.12 -21.31 0.39
CA LEU A 177 -19.07 -21.36 1.50
C LEU A 177 -18.33 -21.19 2.82
N LYS A 178 -18.81 -20.25 3.65
CA LYS A 178 -18.29 -19.90 4.99
C LYS A 178 -16.85 -19.40 5.04
N ASP A 179 -15.99 -19.81 4.13
CA ASP A 179 -14.54 -19.58 4.18
C ASP A 179 -14.01 -19.52 2.74
N THR A 180 -14.10 -18.35 2.12
CA THR A 180 -13.55 -18.12 0.78
C THR A 180 -12.05 -18.39 0.75
N LYS A 181 -11.53 -18.86 -0.39
CA LYS A 181 -10.09 -18.93 -0.68
C LYS A 181 -9.59 -17.82 -1.61
N ALA A 182 -10.41 -16.79 -1.82
CA ALA A 182 -10.05 -15.68 -2.69
C ALA A 182 -8.81 -14.91 -2.21
N ASP A 183 -8.76 -14.56 -0.91
CA ASP A 183 -7.64 -13.83 -0.31
C ASP A 183 -6.37 -14.70 -0.26
N GLU A 184 -6.49 -15.93 0.23
CA GLU A 184 -5.46 -16.97 0.23
C GLU A 184 -4.79 -17.12 -1.14
N ASN A 185 -5.58 -17.18 -2.21
CA ASN A 185 -5.04 -17.28 -3.56
C ASN A 185 -4.40 -15.96 -4.01
N ALA A 186 -5.01 -14.82 -3.68
CA ALA A 186 -4.57 -13.51 -4.14
C ALA A 186 -3.28 -13.00 -3.45
N VAL A 187 -2.89 -13.55 -2.30
CA VAL A 187 -1.65 -13.11 -1.62
C VAL A 187 -0.38 -13.57 -2.33
N VAL A 188 -0.45 -14.58 -3.20
CA VAL A 188 0.72 -15.22 -3.85
C VAL A 188 1.23 -14.45 -5.07
N PRO A 189 0.38 -13.99 -6.02
CA PRO A 189 0.84 -13.33 -7.25
C PRO A 189 1.81 -12.15 -7.05
N PRO A 190 1.62 -11.23 -6.08
CA PRO A 190 2.53 -10.10 -5.90
C PRO A 190 3.99 -10.52 -5.72
N LEU A 191 4.26 -11.52 -4.88
CA LEU A 191 5.61 -12.02 -4.63
C LEU A 191 6.21 -12.67 -5.88
N LEU A 192 5.44 -13.57 -6.52
CA LEU A 192 5.94 -14.34 -7.65
C LEU A 192 6.28 -13.46 -8.84
N VAL A 193 5.40 -12.50 -9.15
CA VAL A 193 5.61 -11.54 -10.23
C VAL A 193 6.77 -10.61 -9.91
N LEU A 194 6.87 -10.11 -8.68
CA LEU A 194 8.01 -9.29 -8.25
C LEU A 194 9.33 -10.03 -8.47
N SER A 195 9.45 -11.25 -7.98
CA SER A 195 10.69 -12.02 -8.08
C SER A 195 11.05 -12.35 -9.53
N ALA A 196 10.07 -12.73 -10.34
CA ALA A 196 10.27 -13.01 -11.76
C ALA A 196 10.76 -11.79 -12.55
N LEU A 197 10.21 -10.60 -12.25
CA LEU A 197 10.55 -9.37 -12.98
C LEU A 197 11.85 -8.72 -12.49
N LEU A 198 12.16 -8.81 -11.19
CA LEU A 198 13.43 -8.31 -10.66
C LEU A 198 14.61 -9.19 -11.06
N PHE A 199 14.42 -10.51 -11.14
CA PHE A 199 15.47 -11.49 -11.39
C PHE A 199 15.11 -12.45 -12.55
N PRO A 200 15.00 -11.95 -13.79
CA PRO A 200 14.55 -12.76 -14.93
C PRO A 200 15.53 -13.87 -15.33
N ASP A 201 16.80 -13.78 -14.91
CA ASP A 201 17.84 -14.78 -15.20
C ASP A 201 17.83 -15.96 -14.21
N GLU A 202 16.98 -15.93 -13.17
CA GLU A 202 16.82 -17.06 -12.26
C GLU A 202 16.16 -18.25 -12.97
N ALA A 203 16.62 -19.46 -12.67
CA ALA A 203 16.20 -20.68 -13.40
C ALA A 203 14.68 -20.95 -13.33
N ASN A 204 14.01 -20.46 -12.29
CA ASN A 204 12.57 -20.60 -12.10
C ASN A 204 11.78 -19.30 -12.38
N ALA A 205 12.40 -18.22 -12.86
CA ALA A 205 11.73 -16.92 -13.05
C ALA A 205 10.45 -17.02 -13.88
N GLN A 206 10.51 -17.70 -15.03
CA GLN A 206 9.34 -17.93 -15.88
C GLN A 206 8.25 -18.75 -15.15
N LYS A 207 8.65 -19.79 -14.40
CA LYS A 207 7.70 -20.61 -13.64
C LYS A 207 7.03 -19.80 -12.54
N TRP A 208 7.74 -18.90 -11.87
CA TRP A 208 7.15 -18.00 -10.88
C TRP A 208 6.08 -17.11 -11.53
N GLU A 209 6.37 -16.49 -12.68
CA GLU A 209 5.41 -15.64 -13.39
C GLU A 209 4.15 -16.42 -13.79
N GLU A 210 4.31 -17.58 -14.44
CA GLU A 210 3.20 -18.46 -14.87
C GLU A 210 2.37 -18.96 -13.68
N HIS A 211 3.03 -19.30 -12.57
CA HIS A 211 2.36 -19.76 -11.37
C HIS A 211 1.62 -18.61 -10.66
N GLY A 212 2.16 -17.38 -10.71
CA GLY A 212 1.48 -16.17 -10.29
C GLY A 212 0.21 -15.90 -11.10
N HIS A 213 0.24 -16.13 -12.42
CA HIS A 213 -0.96 -16.04 -13.28
C HIS A 213 -2.02 -17.07 -12.88
N CYS A 214 -1.60 -18.32 -12.63
CA CYS A 214 -2.47 -19.39 -12.15
C CYS A 214 -3.19 -18.99 -10.85
N TYR A 215 -2.45 -18.51 -9.84
CA TYR A 215 -3.04 -18.01 -8.59
C TYR A 215 -4.00 -16.83 -8.80
N ALA A 216 -3.62 -15.85 -9.62
CA ALA A 216 -4.47 -14.68 -9.90
C ALA A 216 -5.80 -15.09 -10.54
N TYR A 217 -5.79 -15.96 -11.55
CA TYR A 217 -7.01 -16.47 -12.19
C TYR A 217 -7.93 -17.12 -11.14
N HIS A 218 -7.36 -17.96 -10.28
CA HIS A 218 -8.09 -18.74 -9.28
C HIS A 218 -8.50 -17.94 -8.02
N SER A 219 -8.11 -16.67 -7.88
CA SER A 219 -8.58 -15.82 -6.77
C SER A 219 -10.06 -15.46 -6.90
N ILE A 220 -10.59 -15.28 -8.12
CA ILE A 220 -11.99 -14.89 -8.36
C ILE A 220 -12.63 -15.87 -9.35
N THR A 221 -13.10 -17.01 -8.83
CA THR A 221 -13.73 -18.08 -9.62
C THR A 221 -15.08 -18.46 -9.06
N THR A 222 -16.02 -18.79 -9.94
CA THR A 222 -17.38 -19.26 -9.66
C THR A 222 -17.56 -20.68 -10.20
N GLY A 223 -18.73 -21.29 -9.99
CA GLY A 223 -19.02 -22.61 -10.56
C GLY A 223 -19.02 -22.63 -12.09
N LYS A 224 -19.22 -21.47 -12.72
CA LYS A 224 -19.32 -21.26 -14.17
C LYS A 224 -17.96 -21.16 -14.86
N ASP A 225 -16.89 -20.90 -14.12
CA ASP A 225 -15.57 -20.75 -14.70
C ASP A 225 -15.01 -22.09 -15.21
N SER A 226 -14.20 -21.99 -16.25
CA SER A 226 -13.50 -23.13 -16.86
C SER A 226 -12.22 -23.46 -16.08
N SER A 227 -11.62 -24.61 -16.37
CA SER A 227 -10.30 -24.91 -15.82
C SER A 227 -9.23 -23.99 -16.42
N PHE A 228 -8.29 -23.56 -15.60
CA PHE A 228 -7.09 -22.82 -16.00
C PHE A 228 -5.88 -23.49 -15.34
N CYS A 229 -4.70 -23.46 -15.97
CA CYS A 229 -3.50 -24.18 -15.47
C CYS A 229 -3.75 -25.65 -15.02
N SER A 230 -4.69 -26.35 -15.68
CA SER A 230 -5.15 -27.72 -15.33
C SER A 230 -5.89 -27.85 -13.98
N LEU A 231 -6.30 -26.73 -13.37
CA LEU A 231 -7.03 -26.67 -12.12
C LEU A 231 -8.42 -26.07 -12.32
N LYS A 232 -9.36 -26.41 -11.44
CA LYS A 232 -10.67 -25.76 -11.33
C LYS A 232 -10.96 -25.46 -9.87
N THR A 233 -11.26 -24.20 -9.57
CA THR A 233 -11.60 -23.72 -8.23
C THR A 233 -12.93 -22.99 -8.25
N ILE A 234 -13.52 -22.83 -7.07
CA ILE A 234 -14.65 -21.95 -6.81
C ILE A 234 -14.29 -21.17 -5.54
N THR A 235 -14.15 -19.85 -5.65
CA THR A 235 -13.82 -18.94 -4.56
C THR A 235 -14.92 -17.92 -4.25
N ALA A 236 -15.88 -17.75 -5.15
CA ALA A 236 -17.05 -16.90 -4.99
C ALA A 236 -18.33 -17.65 -5.35
N HIS A 237 -19.45 -17.18 -4.81
CA HIS A 237 -20.77 -17.56 -5.30
C HIS A 237 -20.97 -17.09 -6.74
N ASP A 238 -21.95 -17.66 -7.44
CA ASP A 238 -22.27 -17.33 -8.84
C ASP A 238 -22.67 -15.86 -9.08
N ASP A 239 -22.99 -15.14 -8.02
CA ASP A 239 -23.34 -13.72 -8.01
C ASP A 239 -22.18 -12.82 -7.53
N PHE A 240 -20.98 -13.39 -7.36
CA PHE A 240 -19.75 -12.78 -6.87
C PHE A 240 -19.75 -12.32 -5.40
N THR A 241 -20.74 -12.74 -4.61
CA THR A 241 -20.61 -12.64 -3.15
C THR A 241 -19.57 -13.65 -2.65
N MET A 242 -18.92 -13.34 -1.54
CA MET A 242 -17.95 -14.22 -0.89
C MET A 242 -18.26 -14.30 0.60
N ASP A 243 -18.20 -15.50 1.16
CA ASP A 243 -18.30 -15.71 2.60
C ASP A 243 -16.89 -15.73 3.20
N ASN A 244 -16.73 -15.29 4.44
CA ASN A 244 -15.53 -15.60 5.21
C ASN A 244 -15.77 -15.69 6.71
N HIS A 245 -14.94 -16.48 7.40
CA HIS A 245 -15.04 -16.72 8.86
C HIS A 245 -16.45 -17.11 9.35
N GLY A 246 -17.24 -17.77 8.51
CA GLY A 246 -18.62 -18.18 8.79
C GLY A 246 -19.69 -17.12 8.51
N PHE A 247 -19.31 -15.95 7.99
CA PHE A 247 -20.21 -14.84 7.67
C PHE A 247 -20.29 -14.60 6.16
N GLY A 248 -21.49 -14.37 5.63
CA GLY A 248 -21.72 -14.10 4.22
C GLY A 248 -22.89 -13.14 4.00
N PRO A 249 -22.81 -12.20 3.04
CA PRO A 249 -21.61 -11.80 2.30
C PRO A 249 -20.60 -11.08 3.21
N HIS A 250 -19.31 -11.15 2.88
CA HIS A 250 -18.22 -10.49 3.60
C HIS A 250 -17.47 -9.48 2.69
N PRO A 251 -17.93 -8.22 2.60
CA PRO A 251 -17.42 -7.24 1.63
C PRO A 251 -15.90 -6.95 1.72
N LEU A 252 -15.32 -6.95 2.92
CA LEU A 252 -13.87 -6.82 3.10
C LEU A 252 -13.07 -7.90 2.35
N TYR A 253 -13.51 -9.17 2.43
CA TYR A 253 -12.84 -10.28 1.74
C TYR A 253 -13.20 -10.35 0.25
N MET A 254 -14.28 -9.68 -0.17
CA MET A 254 -14.53 -9.42 -1.59
C MET A 254 -13.53 -8.39 -2.15
N ALA A 255 -13.17 -7.35 -1.39
CA ALA A 255 -12.19 -6.36 -1.82
C ALA A 255 -10.73 -6.83 -1.69
N ALA A 256 -10.44 -7.76 -0.79
CA ALA A 256 -9.09 -8.30 -0.54
C ALA A 256 -8.33 -8.73 -1.81
N PRO A 257 -8.90 -9.54 -2.74
CA PRO A 257 -8.19 -9.90 -3.97
C PRO A 257 -7.85 -8.68 -4.83
N LEU A 258 -8.71 -7.65 -4.89
CA LEU A 258 -8.43 -6.44 -5.68
C LEU A 258 -7.29 -5.62 -5.09
N VAL A 259 -7.21 -5.55 -3.75
CA VAL A 259 -6.09 -4.91 -3.05
C VAL A 259 -4.76 -5.61 -3.37
N LEU A 260 -4.75 -6.93 -3.50
CA LEU A 260 -3.56 -7.70 -3.81
C LEU A 260 -3.24 -7.73 -5.30
N PHE A 261 -4.25 -7.64 -6.17
CA PHE A 261 -4.04 -7.43 -7.60
C PHE A 261 -3.44 -6.06 -7.89
N ALA A 262 -3.76 -5.04 -7.10
CA ALA A 262 -3.08 -3.74 -7.14
C ALA A 262 -1.56 -3.89 -6.95
N ASP A 263 -1.15 -4.70 -5.95
CA ASP A 263 0.25 -5.00 -5.68
C ASP A 263 0.93 -5.68 -6.88
N ALA A 264 0.32 -6.73 -7.45
CA ALA A 264 0.89 -7.45 -8.59
C ALA A 264 0.90 -6.61 -9.89
N ALA A 265 -0.17 -5.85 -10.15
CA ALA A 265 -0.29 -5.00 -11.34
C ALA A 265 0.75 -3.88 -11.34
N LEU A 266 1.06 -3.31 -10.17
CA LEU A 266 2.12 -2.32 -10.00
C LEU A 266 3.45 -2.86 -10.55
N VAL A 267 3.82 -4.10 -10.22
CA VAL A 267 5.10 -4.68 -10.67
C VAL A 267 5.18 -4.74 -12.20
N TYR A 268 4.11 -5.17 -12.88
CA TYR A 268 4.06 -5.17 -14.35
C TYR A 268 4.22 -3.76 -14.92
N MET A 269 3.44 -2.81 -14.39
CA MET A 269 3.45 -1.43 -14.87
C MET A 269 4.82 -0.76 -14.68
N ALA A 270 5.43 -0.92 -13.50
CA ALA A 270 6.77 -0.42 -13.19
C ALA A 270 7.86 -1.06 -14.05
N SER A 271 7.65 -2.29 -14.49
CA SER A 271 8.54 -3.00 -15.43
C SER A 271 8.26 -2.66 -16.90
N GLY A 272 7.32 -1.75 -17.19
CA GLY A 272 6.90 -1.42 -18.56
C GLY A 272 6.17 -2.55 -19.30
N LYS A 273 5.71 -3.58 -18.57
CA LYS A 273 4.93 -4.70 -19.12
C LYS A 273 3.43 -4.41 -18.98
N ALA A 274 2.64 -4.98 -19.90
CA ALA A 274 1.19 -4.94 -19.78
C ALA A 274 0.70 -5.79 -18.60
N VAL A 275 -0.32 -5.33 -17.88
CA VAL A 275 -0.95 -6.12 -16.82
C VAL A 275 -1.71 -7.31 -17.44
N PRO A 276 -1.40 -8.56 -17.06
CA PRO A 276 -1.98 -9.77 -17.64
C PRO A 276 -3.49 -9.88 -17.40
N TYR A 277 -4.15 -10.70 -18.22
CA TYR A 277 -5.61 -10.89 -18.16
C TYR A 277 -6.05 -11.55 -16.84
N GLU A 278 -5.22 -12.42 -16.27
CA GLU A 278 -5.51 -13.20 -15.07
C GLU A 278 -5.71 -12.31 -13.84
N LEU A 279 -5.05 -11.15 -13.77
CA LEU A 279 -5.31 -10.13 -12.74
C LEU A 279 -6.61 -9.36 -12.96
N LYS A 280 -7.22 -9.46 -14.14
CA LYS A 280 -8.48 -8.80 -14.52
C LYS A 280 -9.66 -9.78 -14.58
N HIS A 281 -9.37 -11.08 -14.52
CA HIS A 281 -10.34 -12.16 -14.54
C HIS A 281 -11.40 -11.96 -13.43
N ASN A 282 -12.67 -11.86 -13.83
CA ASN A 282 -13.81 -11.64 -12.94
C ASN A 282 -13.73 -10.41 -12.00
N VAL A 283 -12.78 -9.49 -12.19
CA VAL A 283 -12.70 -8.27 -11.37
C VAL A 283 -13.91 -7.38 -11.59
N LEU A 284 -14.32 -7.14 -12.83
CA LEU A 284 -15.44 -6.25 -13.13
C LEU A 284 -16.76 -6.69 -12.46
N PRO A 285 -17.21 -7.95 -12.58
CA PRO A 285 -18.43 -8.38 -11.90
C PRO A 285 -18.29 -8.37 -10.37
N LEU A 286 -17.13 -8.75 -9.80
CA LEU A 286 -16.87 -8.63 -8.37
C LEU A 286 -16.94 -7.16 -7.90
N TRP A 287 -16.32 -6.25 -8.62
CA TRP A 287 -16.33 -4.82 -8.31
C TRP A 287 -17.74 -4.24 -8.34
N LYS A 288 -18.54 -4.59 -9.35
CA LYS A 288 -19.97 -4.22 -9.40
C LYS A 288 -20.70 -4.72 -8.15
N ARG A 289 -20.42 -5.96 -7.71
CA ARG A 289 -21.04 -6.54 -6.51
C ARG A 289 -20.57 -5.85 -5.23
N ILE A 290 -19.29 -5.49 -5.10
CA ILE A 290 -18.76 -4.75 -3.94
C ILE A 290 -19.52 -3.43 -3.74
N LYS A 291 -19.84 -2.73 -4.83
CA LYS A 291 -20.57 -1.45 -4.80
C LYS A 291 -21.98 -1.54 -4.19
N ASP A 292 -22.59 -2.72 -4.13
CA ASP A 292 -23.86 -2.93 -3.44
C ASP A 292 -23.70 -2.84 -1.90
N PHE A 293 -22.47 -2.97 -1.39
CA PHE A 293 -22.16 -3.05 0.04
C PHE A 293 -21.35 -1.87 0.57
N VAL A 294 -21.10 -0.85 -0.26
CA VAL A 294 -20.40 0.37 0.15
C VAL A 294 -21.23 1.62 -0.12
N ASP A 295 -21.04 2.65 0.71
CA ASP A 295 -21.54 3.99 0.44
C ASP A 295 -20.59 4.79 -0.48
N GLY A 296 -20.92 6.06 -0.72
CA GLY A 296 -20.10 6.97 -1.55
C GLY A 296 -18.70 7.25 -0.99
N ASP A 297 -18.47 6.98 0.30
CA ASP A 297 -17.19 7.16 0.99
C ASP A 297 -16.40 5.84 1.10
N PHE A 298 -16.88 4.80 0.40
CA PHE A 298 -16.43 3.41 0.46
C PHE A 298 -16.54 2.79 1.87
N ARG A 299 -17.47 3.26 2.71
CA ARG A 299 -17.76 2.63 4.01
C ARG A 299 -18.72 1.46 3.81
N TRP A 300 -18.47 0.37 4.53
CA TRP A 300 -19.33 -0.80 4.48
C TRP A 300 -20.73 -0.48 5.02
N THR A 301 -21.76 -0.73 4.21
CA THR A 301 -23.17 -0.50 4.60
C THR A 301 -23.76 -1.69 5.37
N THR A 302 -23.01 -2.79 5.45
CA THR A 302 -23.41 -4.01 6.16
C THR A 302 -22.89 -4.04 7.59
N LYS A 303 -23.70 -4.52 8.53
CA LYS A 303 -23.30 -4.73 9.93
C LYS A 303 -22.37 -5.94 10.16
N ASN A 304 -22.07 -6.71 9.11
CA ASN A 304 -21.38 -8.01 9.19
C ASN A 304 -19.87 -7.93 8.93
N SER A 305 -19.26 -6.75 8.84
CA SER A 305 -17.81 -6.62 8.72
C SER A 305 -17.15 -6.49 10.09
N TRP A 306 -16.04 -7.22 10.30
CA TRP A 306 -15.20 -7.11 11.50
C TRP A 306 -14.58 -5.71 11.67
N ASP A 307 -14.55 -4.95 10.58
CA ASP A 307 -14.21 -3.53 10.55
C ASP A 307 -15.43 -2.77 9.95
N PRO A 308 -16.30 -2.17 10.77
CA PRO A 308 -17.47 -1.43 10.29
C PRO A 308 -17.10 -0.12 9.58
N THR A 309 -15.81 0.23 9.54
CA THR A 309 -15.39 1.56 9.09
C THR A 309 -14.94 1.55 7.62
N GLY A 310 -14.29 0.49 7.12
CA GLY A 310 -13.83 0.44 5.71
C GLY A 310 -12.97 1.66 5.33
N LEU A 311 -12.33 2.29 6.32
CA LEU A 311 -11.97 3.70 6.19
C LEU A 311 -10.69 3.95 5.41
N SER A 312 -9.96 2.93 4.94
CA SER A 312 -8.65 3.18 4.33
C SER A 312 -7.93 1.98 3.70
N ARG A 313 -8.28 0.73 4.03
CA ARG A 313 -7.53 -0.46 3.59
C ARG A 313 -7.67 -0.76 2.11
N GLU A 314 -8.76 -0.31 1.51
CA GLU A 314 -9.17 -0.68 0.16
C GLU A 314 -8.87 0.41 -0.88
N VAL A 315 -8.19 1.51 -0.51
CA VAL A 315 -7.84 2.59 -1.45
C VAL A 315 -7.11 2.05 -2.68
N SER A 316 -6.21 1.09 -2.49
CA SER A 316 -5.49 0.46 -3.60
C SER A 316 -6.37 -0.43 -4.47
N ALA A 317 -7.46 -1.00 -3.96
CA ALA A 317 -8.44 -1.72 -4.80
C ALA A 317 -9.19 -0.74 -5.70
N VAL A 318 -9.62 0.41 -5.18
CA VAL A 318 -10.27 1.46 -5.96
C VAL A 318 -9.31 2.02 -7.01
N THR A 319 -8.07 2.31 -6.64
CA THR A 319 -7.03 2.74 -7.58
C THR A 319 -6.73 1.67 -8.64
N PHE A 320 -6.67 0.40 -8.26
CA PHE A 320 -6.50 -0.69 -9.23
C PHE A 320 -7.62 -0.70 -10.28
N VAL A 321 -8.88 -0.59 -9.84
CA VAL A 321 -10.01 -0.52 -10.77
C VAL A 321 -9.94 0.72 -11.66
N SER A 322 -9.64 1.89 -11.08
CA SER A 322 -9.49 3.15 -11.82
C SER A 322 -8.38 3.12 -12.86
N VAL A 323 -7.17 2.75 -12.44
CA VAL A 323 -5.96 2.85 -13.27
C VAL A 323 -5.82 1.66 -14.21
N VAL A 324 -6.04 0.44 -13.72
CA VAL A 324 -5.74 -0.79 -14.49
C VAL A 324 -6.90 -1.23 -15.37
N LEU A 325 -8.15 -1.03 -14.93
CA LEU A 325 -9.33 -1.29 -15.76
C LEU A 325 -9.80 -0.05 -16.51
N GLY A 326 -9.38 1.16 -16.12
CA GLY A 326 -9.80 2.40 -16.77
C GLY A 326 -11.26 2.77 -16.48
N ILE A 327 -11.80 2.38 -15.32
CA ILE A 327 -13.21 2.61 -14.96
C ILE A 327 -13.35 3.21 -13.56
N ASP A 328 -14.43 3.93 -13.31
CA ASP A 328 -14.73 4.51 -11.98
C ASP A 328 -13.66 5.50 -11.45
N SER A 329 -12.92 6.19 -12.32
CA SER A 329 -11.95 7.22 -11.90
C SER A 329 -12.57 8.38 -11.13
N GLU A 330 -13.82 8.77 -11.46
CA GLU A 330 -14.54 9.77 -10.66
C GLU A 330 -14.84 9.29 -9.23
N PHE A 331 -15.06 7.98 -9.06
CA PHE A 331 -15.30 7.39 -7.76
C PHE A 331 -14.01 7.39 -6.92
N GLU A 332 -12.87 7.04 -7.54
CA GLU A 332 -11.55 7.16 -6.91
C GLU A 332 -11.27 8.60 -6.46
N LEU A 333 -11.49 9.59 -7.35
CA LEU A 333 -11.29 11.00 -7.03
C LEU A 333 -12.10 11.45 -5.82
N LYS A 334 -13.40 11.11 -5.77
CA LYS A 334 -14.27 11.43 -4.64
C LYS A 334 -13.80 10.77 -3.35
N LEU A 335 -13.39 9.51 -3.42
CA LEU A 335 -12.86 8.79 -2.26
C LEU A 335 -11.59 9.47 -1.73
N ILE A 336 -10.63 9.78 -2.60
CA ILE A 336 -9.37 10.41 -2.22
C ILE A 336 -9.59 11.81 -1.66
N ASP A 337 -10.51 12.59 -2.25
CA ASP A 337 -10.89 13.91 -1.73
C ASP A 337 -11.50 13.82 -0.34
N HIS A 338 -12.41 12.87 -0.14
CA HIS A 338 -13.00 12.62 1.17
C HIS A 338 -11.93 12.23 2.19
N LYS A 339 -11.01 11.33 1.83
CA LYS A 339 -9.91 10.94 2.71
C LYS A 339 -9.00 12.12 3.04
N PHE A 340 -8.54 12.84 2.03
CA PHE A 340 -7.67 14.00 2.22
C PHE A 340 -8.32 15.06 3.14
N ASN A 341 -9.60 15.38 2.92
CA ASN A 341 -10.32 16.36 3.74
C ASN A 341 -10.60 15.87 5.17
N ASN A 342 -10.53 14.56 5.42
CA ASN A 342 -10.75 13.94 6.73
C ASN A 342 -9.47 13.28 7.28
N GLN A 343 -8.27 13.68 6.84
CA GLN A 343 -7.02 12.98 7.17
C GLN A 343 -6.77 12.83 8.68
N ASN A 344 -7.20 13.80 9.49
CA ASN A 344 -7.12 13.74 10.96
C ASN A 344 -7.95 12.59 11.58
N ASN A 345 -8.90 12.02 10.83
CA ASN A 345 -9.78 10.93 11.25
C ASN A 345 -9.46 9.59 10.56
N ILE A 346 -8.42 9.55 9.70
CA ILE A 346 -8.05 8.32 8.98
C ILE A 346 -7.18 7.40 9.83
N ILE A 347 -6.38 7.97 10.73
CA ILE A 347 -5.54 7.21 11.63
C ILE A 347 -6.45 6.55 12.67
N GLU A 348 -6.52 5.21 12.68
CA GLU A 348 -7.47 4.44 13.51
C GLU A 348 -7.35 4.75 15.03
N LYS A 349 -6.18 5.25 15.48
CA LYS A 349 -5.91 5.84 16.80
C LYS A 349 -4.76 6.84 16.69
N GLU A 350 -4.79 7.97 17.41
CA GLU A 350 -3.63 8.86 17.55
C GLU A 350 -2.40 8.06 18.05
N VAL A 351 -1.59 7.58 17.12
CA VAL A 351 -0.36 6.91 17.44
C VAL A 351 0.65 7.99 17.77
N GLY A 352 1.14 7.98 19.00
CA GLY A 352 2.04 9.03 19.50
C GLY A 352 2.30 9.01 21.00
N LYS A 353 1.73 8.06 21.76
CA LYS A 353 1.93 7.94 23.22
C LYS A 353 2.20 6.52 23.71
N VAL A 354 2.65 5.62 22.84
CA VAL A 354 2.97 4.24 23.26
C VAL A 354 4.39 4.21 23.82
N LYS A 355 4.52 3.91 25.12
CA LYS A 355 5.83 3.91 25.83
C LYS A 355 6.44 2.50 25.96
N LYS A 356 5.69 1.44 25.68
CA LYS A 356 6.12 0.03 25.82
C LYS A 356 5.50 -0.83 24.72
N LEU A 357 6.15 -1.94 24.33
CA LEU A 357 5.54 -2.92 23.40
C LEU A 357 4.21 -3.49 23.92
N ALA A 358 3.97 -3.42 25.23
CA ALA A 358 2.72 -3.86 25.85
C ALA A 358 1.50 -2.99 25.53
N ASP A 359 1.72 -1.73 25.15
CA ASP A 359 0.63 -0.80 24.84
C ASP A 359 0.37 -0.71 23.32
N TYR A 360 1.06 -1.52 22.51
CA TYR A 360 0.73 -1.72 21.11
C TYR A 360 -0.42 -2.71 20.98
N ASP A 361 -1.45 -2.31 20.26
CA ASP A 361 -2.55 -3.17 19.84
C ASP A 361 -2.54 -3.39 18.32
N GLU A 362 -3.49 -4.19 17.85
CA GLU A 362 -3.64 -4.51 16.43
C GLU A 362 -3.83 -3.26 15.55
N SER A 363 -4.46 -2.21 16.07
CA SER A 363 -4.70 -0.95 15.34
C SER A 363 -3.40 -0.23 14.96
N PHE A 364 -2.35 -0.31 15.78
CA PHE A 364 -1.05 0.24 15.40
C PHE A 364 -0.48 -0.42 14.14
N PHE A 365 -0.50 -1.75 14.09
CA PHE A 365 0.02 -2.51 12.96
C PHE A 365 -0.81 -2.30 11.70
N ASN A 366 -2.11 -2.05 11.86
CA ASN A 366 -3.00 -1.72 10.76
C ASN A 366 -2.64 -0.40 10.08
N ASN A 367 -2.24 0.64 10.82
CA ASN A 367 -1.86 1.93 10.22
C ASN A 367 -0.68 1.80 9.23
N ALA A 368 0.33 1.01 9.55
CA ALA A 368 1.45 0.77 8.63
C ALA A 368 0.99 0.03 7.36
N ILE A 369 0.14 -0.98 7.52
CA ILE A 369 -0.44 -1.75 6.41
C ILE A 369 -1.30 -0.85 5.51
N VAL A 370 -2.08 0.03 6.12
CA VAL A 370 -2.91 1.03 5.43
C VAL A 370 -2.04 2.05 4.70
N ALA A 371 -1.02 2.61 5.35
CA ALA A 371 -0.11 3.58 4.74
C ALA A 371 0.56 3.01 3.47
N LYS A 372 0.97 1.73 3.50
CA LYS A 372 1.42 1.02 2.30
C LYS A 372 0.40 1.11 1.15
N ARG A 373 -0.90 1.01 1.40
CA ARG A 373 -1.92 1.01 0.33
C ARG A 373 -1.96 2.35 -0.40
N TYR A 374 -1.74 3.45 0.31
CA TYR A 374 -1.57 4.77 -0.31
C TYR A 374 -0.29 4.85 -1.14
N VAL A 375 0.83 4.26 -0.68
CA VAL A 375 2.06 4.15 -1.47
C VAL A 375 1.79 3.41 -2.79
N VAL A 376 1.13 2.25 -2.73
CA VAL A 376 0.78 1.46 -3.92
C VAL A 376 -0.14 2.25 -4.86
N SER A 377 -1.14 2.96 -4.32
CA SER A 377 -2.00 3.83 -5.13
C SER A 377 -1.23 4.91 -5.87
N ILE A 378 -0.28 5.60 -5.21
CA ILE A 378 0.58 6.58 -5.90
C ILE A 378 1.40 5.90 -6.98
N LEU A 379 2.03 4.77 -6.67
CA LEU A 379 2.90 4.06 -7.61
C LEU A 379 2.11 3.46 -8.80
N LEU A 380 0.81 3.17 -8.65
CA LEU A 380 -0.04 2.81 -9.79
C LEU A 380 -0.27 3.99 -10.73
N HIS A 381 -0.48 5.19 -10.20
CA HIS A 381 -0.58 6.42 -11.01
C HIS A 381 0.78 6.87 -11.58
N LYS A 382 1.88 6.55 -10.87
CA LYS A 382 3.26 6.97 -11.16
C LYS A 382 4.25 5.80 -11.06
N PRO A 383 4.13 4.77 -11.92
CA PRO A 383 5.04 3.63 -11.89
C PRO A 383 6.49 4.02 -12.17
N GLU A 384 6.73 5.17 -12.81
CA GLU A 384 8.05 5.73 -13.08
C GLU A 384 8.86 6.12 -11.83
N TYR A 385 8.25 6.16 -10.64
CA TYR A 385 8.98 6.34 -9.37
C TYR A 385 9.79 5.12 -8.94
N LEU A 386 9.56 3.97 -9.57
CA LEU A 386 10.40 2.79 -9.39
C LEU A 386 11.53 2.78 -10.42
N ILE A 387 12.73 2.38 -9.99
CA ILE A 387 13.85 2.14 -10.89
C ILE A 387 13.46 1.04 -11.88
N LYS A 388 13.81 1.16 -13.16
CA LYS A 388 13.44 0.13 -14.14
C LYS A 388 14.20 -1.18 -13.88
N PRO A 389 13.52 -2.34 -13.81
CA PRO A 389 14.17 -3.65 -13.72
C PRO A 389 14.70 -4.09 -15.10
N PRO A 390 15.53 -5.15 -15.19
CA PRO A 390 15.99 -6.00 -14.10
C PRO A 390 17.01 -5.30 -13.20
N LEU A 391 17.03 -5.69 -11.93
CA LEU A 391 18.02 -5.15 -11.00
C LEU A 391 19.35 -5.87 -11.23
N SER A 392 20.36 -5.14 -11.70
CA SER A 392 21.67 -5.73 -11.94
C SER A 392 22.36 -6.04 -10.61
N MET A 393 22.79 -7.30 -10.44
CA MET A 393 23.70 -7.73 -9.37
C MET A 393 25.18 -7.63 -9.80
N LYS A 394 25.49 -6.90 -10.89
CA LYS A 394 26.84 -6.80 -11.46
C LYS A 394 27.82 -6.11 -10.52
#